data_AF-A0A3A1VHX4-F1
#
_entry.id   AF-A0A3A1VHX4-F1
#
_cell.length_a   1.000
_cell.length_b   1.000
_cell.length_c   1.000
_cell.angle_alpha   90.00
_cell.angle_beta   90.00
_cell.angle_gamma   90.00
#
_symmetry.space_group_name_H-M   'P 1'
#
loop_
_entity.id
_entity.type
_entity.pdbx_description
1 polymer ?
#
loop_
_entity_poly.entity_id
_entity_poly.type
_entity_poly.pdbx_seq_one_letter_code
_entity_poly.pdbx_strand_id
1 'polypeptide(L)'
;MDRLKRFLKKYYKIALLTVLSPIGIGLILNIPTGNLTIGDEASWVGFFGNYAGGVIGGIVAYIVVNQQFKNDLLLLKEDKRKQQLPYLSFIKFEIEKIDTLMKQLRDSLKLYGDDQFYYYPIDERLDVLKDNIIPLINIPLQTKLIQLYGQLERIYRYIPIELYQMELNKEKLNSQLKMLLASGKEKQELAELRKDIRNEQNNILLLQQEKRKLIDLILSSSFIDQLSELKTDIVNEIDNISSDKV
;
A
#
# COMPACT_ATOMS: atom_id res chain seq x y z
N MET A 1 -31.66 -22.30 -14.62
CA MET A 1 -33.08 -21.92 -14.78
C MET A 1 -33.58 -20.95 -13.70
N ASP A 2 -33.19 -21.09 -12.43
CA ASP A 2 -33.74 -20.26 -11.32
C ASP A 2 -33.30 -18.79 -11.30
N ARG A 3 -32.19 -18.44 -11.95
CA ARG A 3 -31.78 -17.03 -12.10
C ARG A 3 -32.69 -16.27 -13.07
N LEU A 4 -33.10 -16.93 -14.16
CA LEU A 4 -33.98 -16.35 -15.18
C LEU A 4 -35.39 -16.09 -14.62
N LYS A 5 -35.96 -17.07 -13.90
CA LYS A 5 -37.28 -16.94 -13.26
C LYS A 5 -37.31 -15.80 -12.23
N ARG A 6 -36.24 -15.65 -11.43
CA ARG A 6 -36.11 -14.55 -10.46
C ARG A 6 -35.96 -13.18 -11.13
N PHE A 7 -35.19 -13.11 -12.22
CA PHE A 7 -35.06 -11.88 -13.01
C PHE A 7 -36.40 -11.48 -13.63
N LEU A 8 -37.08 -12.40 -14.32
CA LEU A 8 -38.40 -12.15 -14.90
C LEU A 8 -39.42 -11.70 -13.85
N LYS A 9 -39.48 -12.36 -12.68
CA LYS A 9 -40.37 -11.96 -11.57
C LYS A 9 -40.03 -10.60 -10.97
N LYS A 10 -38.78 -10.14 -11.09
CA LYS A 10 -38.34 -8.81 -10.60
C LYS A 10 -38.68 -7.70 -11.61
N TYR A 11 -38.55 -7.97 -12.91
CA TYR A 11 -38.66 -6.96 -13.96
C TYR A 11 -39.97 -7.00 -14.76
N TYR A 12 -40.89 -7.96 -14.51
CA TYR A 12 -42.13 -8.08 -15.29
C TYR A 12 -43.00 -6.81 -15.26
N LYS A 13 -43.05 -6.08 -14.13
CA LYS A 13 -43.82 -4.83 -14.05
C LYS A 13 -43.26 -3.75 -14.97
N ILE A 14 -41.94 -3.70 -15.09
CA ILE A 14 -41.24 -2.76 -15.97
C ILE A 14 -41.48 -3.16 -17.43
N ALA A 15 -41.31 -4.45 -17.76
CA ALA A 15 -41.61 -4.95 -19.10
C ALA A 15 -43.06 -4.69 -19.53
N LEU A 16 -44.01 -4.92 -18.61
CA LEU A 16 -45.43 -4.64 -18.83
C LEU A 16 -45.66 -3.14 -19.06
N LEU A 17 -45.05 -2.27 -18.25
CA LEU A 17 -45.16 -0.83 -18.40
C LEU A 17 -44.57 -0.34 -19.73
N THR A 18 -43.42 -0.86 -20.14
CA THR A 18 -42.80 -0.55 -21.44
C THR A 18 -43.72 -0.94 -22.59
N VAL A 19 -44.29 -2.14 -22.58
CA VAL A 19 -45.21 -2.59 -23.65
C VAL A 19 -46.54 -1.81 -23.67
N LEU A 20 -47.07 -1.42 -22.49
CA LEU A 20 -48.35 -0.71 -22.39
C LEU A 20 -48.24 0.81 -22.53
N SER A 21 -47.06 1.39 -22.32
CA SER A 21 -46.86 2.85 -22.40
C SER A 21 -47.28 3.48 -23.74
N PRO A 22 -47.07 2.86 -24.92
CA PRO A 22 -47.49 3.44 -26.20
C PRO A 22 -49.02 3.51 -26.31
N ILE A 23 -49.74 2.52 -25.74
CA ILE A 23 -51.20 2.50 -25.66
C ILE A 23 -51.70 3.61 -24.73
N GLY A 24 -51.08 3.75 -23.55
CA GLY A 24 -51.43 4.80 -22.59
C GLY A 24 -51.24 6.22 -23.15
N ILE A 25 -50.10 6.47 -23.81
CA ILE A 25 -49.82 7.73 -24.49
C ILE A 25 -50.84 7.97 -25.61
N GLY A 26 -51.14 6.94 -26.39
CA GLY A 26 -52.17 6.96 -27.42
C GLY A 26 -53.54 7.39 -26.91
N LEU A 27 -54.01 6.78 -25.82
CA LEU A 27 -55.30 7.10 -25.22
C LEU A 27 -55.34 8.53 -24.64
N ILE A 28 -54.27 8.98 -23.99
CA ILE A 28 -54.18 10.33 -23.40
C ILE A 28 -54.24 11.41 -24.50
N LEU A 29 -53.48 11.25 -25.58
CA LEU A 29 -53.45 12.21 -26.69
C LEU A 29 -54.80 12.31 -27.41
N ASN A 30 -55.65 11.30 -27.28
CA ASN A 30 -56.93 11.19 -27.97
C ASN A 30 -58.14 11.75 -27.22
N ILE A 31 -58.03 11.99 -25.91
CA ILE A 31 -59.11 12.53 -25.06
C ILE A 31 -59.80 13.76 -25.68
N PRO A 32 -59.09 14.74 -26.30
CA PRO A 32 -59.73 15.92 -26.90
C PRO A 32 -60.52 15.64 -28.19
N THR A 33 -60.24 14.53 -28.87
CA THR A 33 -60.80 14.22 -30.20
C THR A 33 -61.99 13.25 -30.17
N GLY A 34 -62.27 12.64 -29.02
CA GLY A 34 -63.36 11.66 -28.84
C GLY A 34 -63.13 10.29 -29.52
N ASN A 35 -62.02 10.12 -30.25
CA ASN A 35 -61.64 8.85 -30.86
C ASN A 35 -60.78 8.01 -29.92
N LEU A 36 -60.80 6.69 -30.05
CA LEU A 36 -59.97 5.80 -29.23
C LEU A 36 -58.53 5.67 -29.76
N THR A 37 -58.29 6.01 -31.03
CA THR A 37 -56.97 5.90 -31.69
C THR A 37 -56.77 7.05 -32.69
N ILE A 38 -55.52 7.48 -32.89
CA ILE A 38 -55.13 8.43 -33.95
C ILE A 38 -54.54 7.64 -35.12
N GLY A 39 -54.98 7.89 -36.35
CA GLY A 39 -54.44 7.25 -37.55
C GLY A 39 -55.09 5.91 -37.89
N ASP A 40 -54.65 5.31 -38.98
CA ASP A 40 -55.07 3.99 -39.45
C ASP A 40 -54.25 2.85 -38.80
N GLU A 41 -54.65 1.61 -39.03
CA GLU A 41 -53.94 0.43 -38.52
C GLU A 41 -52.47 0.41 -38.96
N ALA A 42 -52.19 0.86 -40.19
CA ALA A 42 -50.83 0.96 -40.72
C ALA A 42 -49.95 1.94 -39.92
N SER A 43 -50.51 3.09 -39.51
CA SER A 43 -49.83 4.07 -38.67
C SER A 43 -49.46 3.50 -37.30
N TRP A 44 -50.36 2.71 -36.69
CA TRP A 44 -50.11 2.06 -35.41
C TRP A 44 -49.05 0.98 -35.48
N VAL A 45 -49.07 0.15 -36.54
CA VAL A 45 -48.03 -0.85 -36.77
C VAL A 45 -46.67 -0.18 -36.95
N GLY A 46 -46.60 0.94 -37.70
CA GLY A 46 -45.38 1.72 -37.86
C GLY A 46 -44.86 2.31 -36.54
N PHE A 47 -45.75 2.86 -35.72
CA PHE A 47 -45.40 3.41 -34.40
C PHE A 47 -44.88 2.33 -33.44
N PHE A 48 -45.57 1.20 -33.32
CA PHE A 48 -45.11 0.07 -32.50
C PHE A 48 -43.81 -0.54 -33.01
N GLY A 49 -43.61 -0.61 -34.32
CA GLY A 49 -42.36 -1.04 -34.93
C GLY A 49 -41.18 -0.15 -34.53
N ASN A 50 -41.35 1.17 -34.63
CA ASN A 50 -40.33 2.14 -34.22
C ASN A 50 -40.09 2.13 -32.70
N TYR A 51 -41.14 2.06 -31.90
CA TYR A 51 -41.06 1.97 -30.44
C TYR A 51 -40.34 0.70 -29.99
N ALA A 52 -40.71 -0.45 -30.54
CA ALA A 52 -40.04 -1.72 -30.27
C ALA A 52 -38.57 -1.67 -30.70
N GLY A 53 -38.27 -1.10 -31.87
CA GLY A 53 -36.91 -0.86 -32.34
C GLY A 53 -36.09 -0.01 -31.37
N GLY A 54 -36.66 1.07 -30.82
CA GLY A 54 -36.01 1.92 -29.82
C GLY A 54 -35.74 1.19 -28.49
N VAL A 55 -36.72 0.42 -27.99
CA VAL A 55 -36.56 -0.38 -26.77
C VAL A 55 -35.50 -1.46 -26.95
N ILE A 56 -35.55 -2.22 -28.04
CA ILE A 56 -34.55 -3.26 -28.36
C ILE A 56 -33.18 -2.62 -28.55
N GLY A 57 -33.08 -1.49 -29.26
CA GLY A 57 -31.86 -0.73 -29.45
C GLY A 57 -31.23 -0.30 -28.13
N GLY A 58 -32.03 0.22 -27.19
CA GLY A 58 -31.57 0.57 -25.85
C GLY A 58 -31.08 -0.62 -25.03
N ILE A 59 -31.77 -1.78 -25.11
CA ILE A 59 -31.33 -3.02 -24.45
C ILE A 59 -29.99 -3.49 -25.01
N VAL A 60 -29.85 -3.51 -26.34
CA VAL A 60 -28.60 -3.92 -27.00
C VAL A 60 -27.46 -2.97 -26.61
N ALA A 61 -27.70 -1.65 -26.65
CA ALA A 61 -26.71 -0.65 -26.24
C ALA A 61 -26.27 -0.86 -24.78
N TYR A 62 -27.20 -1.10 -23.87
CA TYR A 62 -26.89 -1.40 -22.47
C TYR A 62 -26.03 -2.67 -22.32
N ILE A 63 -26.35 -3.73 -23.05
CA ILE A 63 -25.57 -4.99 -23.02
C ILE A 63 -24.14 -4.73 -23.49
N VAL A 64 -23.96 -4.01 -24.60
CA VAL A 64 -22.65 -3.67 -25.15
C VAL A 64 -21.84 -2.83 -24.17
N VAL A 65 -22.41 -1.75 -23.63
CA VAL A 65 -21.73 -0.88 -22.66
C VAL A 65 -21.34 -1.66 -21.39
N ASN A 66 -22.23 -2.50 -20.87
CA ASN A 66 -21.95 -3.29 -19.68
C ASN A 66 -20.86 -4.34 -19.93
N GLN A 67 -20.77 -4.88 -21.14
CA GLN A 67 -19.71 -5.80 -21.52
C GLN A 67 -18.37 -5.07 -21.70
N GLN A 68 -18.37 -3.91 -22.35
CA GLN A 68 -17.20 -3.04 -22.47
C GLN A 68 -16.67 -2.64 -21.10
N PHE A 69 -17.53 -2.13 -20.22
CA PHE A 69 -17.13 -1.71 -18.87
C PHE A 69 -16.50 -2.84 -18.05
N LYS A 70 -17.03 -4.07 -18.16
CA LYS A 70 -16.43 -5.23 -17.48
C LYS A 70 -15.05 -5.57 -18.05
N ASN A 71 -14.90 -5.53 -19.37
CA ASN A 71 -13.63 -5.79 -20.02
C ASN A 71 -12.61 -4.69 -19.66
N ASP A 72 -13.02 -3.43 -19.68
CA ASP A 72 -12.17 -2.30 -19.30
C ASP A 72 -11.70 -2.41 -17.85
N LEU A 73 -12.58 -2.83 -16.93
CA LEU A 73 -12.19 -3.08 -15.54
C LEU A 73 -11.17 -4.22 -15.39
N LEU A 74 -11.25 -5.26 -16.22
CA LEU A 74 -10.28 -6.35 -16.22
C LEU A 74 -8.94 -5.87 -16.80
N LEU A 75 -8.97 -5.17 -17.94
CA LEU A 75 -7.79 -4.58 -18.57
C LEU A 75 -7.09 -3.60 -17.62
N LEU A 76 -7.83 -2.71 -16.95
CA LEU A 76 -7.27 -1.78 -15.97
C LEU A 76 -6.59 -2.49 -14.79
N LYS A 77 -7.13 -3.63 -14.33
CA LYS A 77 -6.50 -4.42 -13.27
C LYS A 77 -5.20 -5.07 -13.75
N GLU A 78 -5.22 -5.64 -14.96
CA GLU A 78 -4.02 -6.22 -15.56
C GLU A 78 -2.94 -5.16 -15.82
N ASP A 79 -3.32 -4.01 -16.36
CA ASP A 79 -2.40 -2.90 -16.63
C ASP A 79 -1.76 -2.40 -15.35
N LYS A 80 -2.54 -2.20 -14.29
CA LYS A 80 -2.01 -1.83 -12.98
C LYS A 80 -1.05 -2.88 -12.42
N ARG A 81 -1.36 -4.17 -12.59
CA ARG A 81 -0.48 -5.26 -12.16
C ARG A 81 0.82 -5.30 -12.97
N LYS A 82 0.76 -5.07 -14.29
CA LYS A 82 1.93 -4.98 -15.17
C LYS A 82 2.79 -3.75 -14.87
N GLN A 83 2.17 -2.62 -14.52
CA GLN A 83 2.86 -1.40 -14.10
C GLN A 83 3.72 -1.60 -12.84
N GLN A 84 3.54 -2.71 -12.09
CA GLN A 84 4.34 -3.01 -10.89
C GLN A 84 5.70 -3.63 -11.20
N LEU A 85 5.87 -4.23 -12.38
CA LEU A 85 7.11 -4.88 -12.80
C LEU A 85 8.37 -4.01 -12.61
N PRO A 86 8.41 -2.73 -13.03
CA PRO A 86 9.58 -1.89 -12.78
C PRO A 86 9.86 -1.71 -11.28
N TYR A 87 8.82 -1.50 -10.46
CA TYR A 87 8.97 -1.35 -9.01
C TYR A 87 9.47 -2.65 -8.35
N LEU A 88 8.90 -3.80 -8.69
CA LEU A 88 9.34 -5.10 -8.18
C LEU A 88 10.77 -5.41 -8.59
N SER A 89 11.14 -5.11 -9.83
CA SER A 89 12.51 -5.29 -10.33
C SER A 89 13.50 -4.40 -9.59
N PHE A 90 13.11 -3.14 -9.33
CA PHE A 90 13.90 -2.21 -8.55
C PHE A 90 14.08 -2.67 -7.10
N ILE A 91 12.97 -3.04 -6.44
CA ILE A 91 12.98 -3.55 -5.05
C ILE A 91 13.86 -4.79 -4.94
N LYS A 92 13.76 -5.73 -5.89
CA LYS A 92 14.63 -6.90 -5.95
C LYS A 92 16.11 -6.50 -5.95
N PHE A 93 16.48 -5.56 -6.81
CA PHE A 93 17.86 -5.10 -6.92
C PHE A 93 18.34 -4.42 -5.64
N GLU A 94 17.53 -3.56 -5.02
CA GLU A 94 17.92 -2.92 -3.75
C GLU A 94 18.01 -3.94 -2.60
N ILE A 95 17.12 -4.93 -2.53
CA ILE A 95 17.22 -6.01 -1.54
C ILE A 95 18.47 -6.84 -1.73
N GLU A 96 18.89 -7.15 -2.96
CA GLU A 96 20.15 -7.87 -3.22
C GLU A 96 21.37 -7.08 -2.74
N LYS A 97 21.37 -5.77 -2.91
CA LYS A 97 22.43 -4.92 -2.38
C LYS A 97 22.41 -4.86 -0.86
N ILE A 98 21.23 -4.69 -0.27
CA ILE A 98 21.06 -4.72 1.19
C ILE A 98 21.57 -6.05 1.73
N ASP A 99 21.15 -7.19 1.19
CA ASP A 99 21.63 -8.51 1.58
C ASP A 99 23.17 -8.63 1.52
N THR A 100 23.78 -8.12 0.47
CA THR A 100 25.25 -8.09 0.35
C THR A 100 25.89 -7.25 1.45
N LEU A 101 25.37 -6.04 1.71
CA LEU A 101 25.86 -5.16 2.77
C LEU A 101 25.64 -5.77 4.16
N MET A 102 24.51 -6.42 4.40
CA MET A 102 24.19 -7.08 5.66
C MET A 102 25.14 -8.25 5.93
N LYS A 103 25.49 -9.03 4.91
CA LYS A 103 26.49 -10.11 5.01
C LYS A 103 27.87 -9.54 5.34
N GLN A 104 28.28 -8.48 4.65
CA GLN A 104 29.55 -7.79 4.93
C GLN A 104 29.58 -7.23 6.36
N LEU A 105 28.50 -6.57 6.79
CA LEU A 105 28.36 -6.07 8.15
C LEU A 105 28.44 -7.20 9.16
N ARG A 106 27.68 -8.27 8.99
CA ARG A 106 27.71 -9.45 9.87
C ARG A 106 29.12 -10.01 9.99
N ASP A 107 29.82 -10.17 8.88
CA ASP A 107 31.17 -10.73 8.87
C ASP A 107 32.17 -9.76 9.52
N SER A 108 32.01 -8.45 9.33
CA SER A 108 32.80 -7.43 10.03
C SER A 108 32.55 -7.42 11.55
N LEU A 109 31.29 -7.54 11.99
CA LEU A 109 30.92 -7.61 13.40
C LEU A 109 31.53 -8.84 14.08
N LYS A 110 31.59 -9.99 13.39
CA LYS A 110 32.26 -11.20 13.90
C LYS A 110 33.77 -11.02 14.09
N LEU A 111 34.41 -10.22 13.26
CA LEU A 111 35.86 -10.04 13.27
C LEU A 111 36.32 -8.92 14.21
N TYR A 112 35.56 -7.82 14.28
CA TYR A 112 35.99 -6.56 14.90
C TYR A 112 35.08 -6.10 16.05
N GLY A 113 33.94 -6.74 16.27
CA GLY A 113 32.97 -6.32 17.28
C GLY A 113 32.15 -5.08 16.88
N ASP A 114 31.46 -4.49 17.86
CA ASP A 114 30.46 -3.41 17.68
C ASP A 114 31.04 -2.07 17.18
N ASP A 115 32.36 -1.91 17.21
CA ASP A 115 33.04 -0.62 16.95
C ASP A 115 33.00 -0.19 15.47
N GLN A 116 32.73 -1.12 14.54
CA GLN A 116 32.69 -0.86 13.09
C GLN A 116 31.29 -0.49 12.55
N PHE A 117 30.28 -0.39 13.41
CA PHE A 117 28.88 -0.26 12.98
C PHE A 117 28.56 1.06 12.23
N TYR A 118 29.40 2.10 12.35
CA TYR A 118 29.06 3.47 11.98
C TYR A 118 29.28 3.86 10.50
N TYR A 119 29.73 2.95 9.62
CA TYR A 119 30.21 3.32 8.28
C TYR A 119 29.56 2.60 7.08
N TYR A 120 28.30 2.17 7.21
CA TYR A 120 27.58 1.54 6.08
C TYR A 120 26.57 2.51 5.42
N PRO A 121 26.72 2.82 4.12
CA PRO A 121 25.86 3.77 3.41
C PRO A 121 24.51 3.13 3.01
N ILE A 122 23.71 2.76 4.01
CA ILE A 122 22.39 2.16 3.80
C ILE A 122 21.27 3.21 3.76
N ASP A 123 21.48 4.37 4.39
CA ASP A 123 20.46 5.41 4.53
C ASP A 123 19.85 5.89 3.20
N GLU A 124 20.67 6.19 2.19
CA GLU A 124 20.18 6.67 0.89
C GLU A 124 19.36 5.60 0.17
N ARG A 125 19.67 4.31 0.39
CA ARG A 125 18.94 3.19 -0.23
C ARG A 125 17.58 2.98 0.41
N LEU A 126 17.45 3.26 1.70
CA LEU A 126 16.20 3.08 2.43
C LEU A 126 15.10 4.02 1.91
N ASP A 127 15.42 5.30 1.72
CA ASP A 127 14.43 6.26 1.22
C ASP A 127 13.93 5.86 -0.17
N VAL A 128 14.83 5.42 -1.06
CA VAL A 128 14.42 4.94 -2.40
C VAL A 128 13.61 3.64 -2.30
N LEU A 129 13.95 2.73 -1.39
CA LEU A 129 13.16 1.50 -1.19
C LEU A 129 11.72 1.83 -0.77
N LYS A 130 11.54 2.76 0.18
CA LYS A 130 10.22 3.19 0.69
C LYS A 130 9.30 3.66 -0.42
N ASP A 131 9.80 4.52 -1.31
CA ASP A 131 9.01 5.09 -2.40
C ASP A 131 8.56 4.04 -3.43
N ASN A 132 9.31 2.94 -3.54
CA ASN A 132 8.98 1.84 -4.47
C ASN A 132 8.10 0.74 -3.85
N ILE A 133 7.94 0.70 -2.51
CA ILE A 133 7.07 -0.27 -1.82
C ILE A 133 5.58 0.14 -1.89
N ILE A 134 5.29 1.45 -1.80
CA ILE A 134 3.92 1.98 -1.75
C ILE A 134 3.07 1.59 -2.99
N PRO A 135 3.62 1.59 -4.22
CA PRO A 135 2.84 1.27 -5.42
C PRO A 135 2.44 -0.21 -5.57
N LEU A 136 2.91 -1.12 -4.71
CA LEU A 136 2.63 -2.55 -4.82
C LEU A 136 1.18 -2.92 -4.49
N ILE A 137 0.60 -3.87 -5.24
CA ILE A 137 -0.80 -4.34 -5.11
C ILE A 137 -0.84 -5.60 -4.26
N ASN A 138 0.20 -6.43 -4.32
CA ASN A 138 0.33 -7.61 -3.46
C ASN A 138 0.53 -7.15 -2.00
N ILE A 139 -0.57 -7.00 -1.27
CA ILE A 139 -0.61 -6.51 0.11
C ILE A 139 0.23 -7.37 1.07
N PRO A 140 0.20 -8.71 1.01
CA PRO A 140 1.12 -9.52 1.81
C PRO A 140 2.59 -9.19 1.58
N LEU A 141 3.03 -9.12 0.31
CA LEU A 141 4.42 -8.79 -0.04
C LEU A 141 4.78 -7.37 0.42
N GLN A 142 3.91 -6.40 0.15
CA GLN A 142 4.07 -5.02 0.60
C GLN A 142 4.22 -4.93 2.12
N THR A 143 3.43 -5.69 2.88
CA THR A 143 3.51 -5.70 4.34
C THR A 143 4.85 -6.23 4.82
N LYS A 144 5.34 -7.34 4.25
CA LYS A 144 6.69 -7.88 4.56
C LYS A 144 7.78 -6.85 4.26
N LEU A 145 7.68 -6.16 3.12
CA LEU A 145 8.62 -5.10 2.72
C LEU A 145 8.62 -3.91 3.67
N ILE A 146 7.44 -3.45 4.11
CA ILE A 146 7.31 -2.37 5.09
C ILE A 146 7.94 -2.77 6.43
N GLN A 147 7.71 -4.01 6.89
CA GLN A 147 8.30 -4.52 8.12
C GLN A 147 9.83 -4.55 8.04
N LEU A 148 10.38 -5.07 6.94
CA LEU A 148 11.82 -5.09 6.69
C LEU A 148 12.39 -3.67 6.66
N TYR A 149 11.74 -2.76 5.93
CA TYR A 149 12.14 -1.35 5.86
C TYR A 149 12.21 -0.73 7.27
N GLY A 150 11.17 -0.91 8.09
CA GLY A 150 11.13 -0.35 9.44
C GLY A 150 12.21 -0.92 10.36
N GLN A 151 12.57 -2.20 10.20
CA GLN A 151 13.70 -2.79 10.92
C GLN A 151 15.03 -2.15 10.49
N LEU A 152 15.26 -2.03 9.18
CA LEU A 152 16.48 -1.40 8.65
C LEU A 152 16.60 0.07 9.04
N GLU A 153 15.51 0.83 8.97
CA GLU A 153 15.47 2.25 9.35
C GLU A 153 15.83 2.44 10.84
N ARG A 154 15.33 1.56 11.71
CA ARG A 154 15.68 1.56 13.14
C ARG A 154 17.16 1.26 13.38
N ILE A 155 17.71 0.31 12.63
CA ILE A 155 19.11 -0.13 12.74
C ILE A 155 20.07 0.98 12.30
N TYR A 156 19.83 1.57 11.12
CA TYR A 156 20.82 2.43 10.47
C TYR A 156 20.63 3.91 10.76
N ARG A 157 19.39 4.37 10.97
CA ARG A 157 19.08 5.79 11.10
C ARG A 157 18.85 6.19 12.55
N TYR A 158 17.86 5.59 13.20
CA TYR A 158 17.38 6.11 14.48
C TYR A 158 18.35 5.88 15.64
N ILE A 159 18.78 4.64 15.86
CA ILE A 159 19.59 4.31 17.04
C ILE A 159 20.95 5.02 17.05
N PRO A 160 21.72 5.08 15.95
CA PRO A 160 23.00 5.80 15.94
C PRO A 160 22.83 7.30 16.23
N ILE A 161 21.81 7.94 15.65
CA ILE A 161 21.54 9.36 15.85
C ILE A 161 21.12 9.64 17.30
N GLU A 162 20.19 8.84 17.84
CA GLU A 162 19.72 9.01 19.21
C GLU A 162 20.83 8.78 20.24
N LEU A 163 21.66 7.75 20.05
CA LEU A 163 22.82 7.50 20.91
C LEU A 163 23.79 8.68 20.89
N TYR A 164 24.13 9.19 19.70
CA TYR A 164 25.03 10.34 19.55
C TYR A 164 24.46 11.59 20.26
N GLN A 165 23.17 11.87 20.08
CA GLN A 165 22.52 13.02 20.72
C GLN A 165 22.50 12.91 22.25
N MET A 166 22.21 11.72 22.79
CA MET A 166 22.20 11.49 24.23
C MET A 166 23.61 11.56 24.84
N GLU A 167 24.63 11.07 24.15
CA GLU A 167 26.02 11.19 24.58
C GLU A 167 26.46 12.66 24.65
N LEU A 168 26.15 13.44 23.62
CA LEU A 168 26.41 14.88 23.61
C LEU A 168 25.70 15.62 24.76
N ASN A 169 24.43 15.28 25.01
CA ASN A 169 23.65 15.87 26.09
C ASN A 169 24.25 15.52 27.47
N LYS A 170 24.65 14.26 27.67
CA LYS A 170 25.36 13.82 28.88
C LYS A 170 26.67 14.59 29.09
N GLU A 171 27.46 14.83 28.04
CA GLU A 171 28.70 15.64 28.14
C GLU A 171 28.42 17.09 28.54
N LYS A 172 27.36 17.68 27.98
CA LYS A 172 26.91 19.03 28.33
C LYS A 172 26.51 19.11 29.81
N LEU A 173 25.70 18.16 30.30
CA LEU A 173 25.28 18.09 31.70
C LEU A 173 26.49 17.91 32.64
N ASN A 174 27.45 17.07 32.27
CA ASN A 174 28.68 16.89 33.04
C ASN A 174 29.52 18.18 33.09
N SER A 175 29.56 18.94 31.99
CA SER A 175 30.27 20.23 31.95
C SER A 175 29.58 21.27 32.84
N GLN A 176 28.25 21.32 32.82
CA GLN A 176 27.47 22.15 33.74
C GLN A 176 27.73 21.79 35.21
N LEU A 177 27.79 20.50 35.53
CA LEU A 177 28.06 20.03 36.88
C LEU A 177 29.44 20.49 37.35
N LYS A 178 30.46 20.40 36.50
CA LYS A 178 31.82 20.88 36.81
C LYS A 178 31.83 22.38 37.08
N MET A 179 31.11 23.19 36.29
CA MET A 179 31.01 24.64 36.50
C MET A 179 30.31 24.97 37.82
N LEU A 180 29.18 24.31 38.13
CA LEU A 180 28.44 24.57 39.38
C LEU A 180 29.25 24.20 40.63
N LEU A 181 30.00 23.10 40.56
CA LEU A 181 30.93 22.70 41.63
C LEU A 181 32.03 23.74 41.84
N ALA A 182 32.55 24.32 40.77
CA ALA A 182 33.59 25.37 40.85
C ALA A 182 33.06 26.69 41.41
N SER A 183 31.78 27.02 41.17
CA SER A 183 31.16 28.27 41.65
C SER A 183 30.63 28.21 43.09
N GLY A 184 30.75 27.09 43.79
CA GLY A 184 30.27 26.95 45.19
C GLY A 184 28.75 27.05 45.35
N LYS A 185 27.99 26.67 44.32
CA LYS A 185 26.52 26.78 44.27
C LYS A 185 25.81 25.87 45.29
N GLU A 186 24.53 26.18 45.54
CA GLU A 186 23.68 25.47 46.49
C GLU A 186 23.56 23.96 46.22
N LYS A 187 23.49 23.19 47.31
CA LYS A 187 23.40 21.73 47.32
C LYS A 187 22.20 21.18 46.53
N GLN A 188 21.11 21.97 46.42
CA GLN A 188 19.89 21.57 45.73
C GLN A 188 20.08 21.55 44.21
N GLU A 189 20.63 22.61 43.61
CA GLU A 189 20.91 22.65 42.16
C GLU A 189 21.85 21.51 41.74
N LEU A 190 22.85 21.19 42.56
CA LEU A 190 23.75 20.06 42.34
C LEU A 190 23.04 18.71 42.40
N ALA A 191 22.04 18.56 43.28
CA ALA A 191 21.28 17.32 43.41
C ALA A 191 20.35 17.07 42.21
N GLU A 192 19.69 18.12 41.73
CA GLU A 192 18.86 18.07 40.52
C GLU A 192 19.70 17.71 39.29
N LEU A 193 20.82 18.38 39.06
CA LEU A 193 21.66 18.09 37.90
C LEU A 193 22.25 16.67 37.92
N ARG A 194 22.59 16.13 39.10
CA ARG A 194 23.01 14.73 39.26
C ARG A 194 21.90 13.74 38.92
N LYS A 195 20.65 14.07 39.24
CA LYS A 195 19.48 13.26 38.88
C LYS A 195 19.32 13.24 37.35
N ASP A 196 19.45 14.38 36.69
CA ASP A 196 19.34 14.48 35.24
C ASP A 196 20.44 13.69 34.53
N ILE A 197 21.70 13.80 34.98
CA ILE A 197 22.81 12.98 34.45
C ILE A 197 22.51 11.49 34.60
N ARG A 198 21.97 11.05 35.75
CA ARG A 198 21.62 9.64 35.98
C ARG A 198 20.50 9.18 35.06
N ASN A 199 19.48 10.00 34.85
CA ASN A 199 18.39 9.69 33.91
C ASN A 199 18.94 9.54 32.48
N GLU A 200 19.81 10.45 32.05
CA GLU A 200 20.43 10.38 30.73
C GLU A 200 21.31 9.13 30.57
N GLN A 201 22.08 8.77 31.61
CA GLN A 201 22.84 7.52 31.63
C GLN A 201 21.96 6.27 31.50
N ASN A 202 20.80 6.25 32.17
CA ASN A 202 19.85 5.14 32.06
C ASN A 202 19.26 5.06 30.64
N ASN A 203 18.93 6.20 30.02
CA ASN A 203 18.41 6.24 28.64
C ASN A 203 19.46 5.71 27.65
N ILE A 204 20.71 6.14 27.78
CA ILE A 204 21.83 5.64 26.98
C ILE A 204 21.97 4.12 27.13
N LEU A 205 21.90 3.61 28.38
CA LEU A 205 21.99 2.16 28.62
C LEU A 205 20.85 1.39 27.95
N LEU A 206 19.61 1.90 27.99
CA LEU A 206 18.46 1.29 27.32
C LEU A 206 18.66 1.25 25.81
N LEU A 207 19.10 2.35 25.19
CA LEU A 207 19.39 2.38 23.76
C LEU A 207 20.57 1.47 23.38
N GLN A 208 21.59 1.35 24.22
CA GLN A 208 22.69 0.40 24.00
C GLN A 208 22.21 -1.05 24.06
N GLN A 209 21.30 -1.38 24.97
CA GLN A 209 20.67 -2.72 25.01
C GLN A 209 19.84 -2.99 23.77
N GLU A 210 19.12 -1.99 23.27
CA GLU A 210 18.35 -2.09 22.04
C GLU A 210 19.27 -2.27 20.82
N LYS A 211 20.34 -1.48 20.71
CA LYS A 211 21.39 -1.63 19.69
C LYS A 211 21.92 -3.06 19.67
N ARG A 212 22.27 -3.61 20.84
CA ARG A 212 22.76 -5.01 20.96
C ARG A 212 21.73 -6.02 20.47
N LYS A 213 20.46 -5.90 20.84
CA LYS A 213 19.40 -6.81 20.35
C LYS A 213 19.30 -6.79 18.83
N LEU A 214 19.48 -5.64 18.20
CA LEU A 214 19.46 -5.52 16.75
C LEU A 214 20.73 -6.07 16.11
N ILE A 215 21.90 -5.86 16.73
CA ILE A 215 23.14 -6.49 16.30
C ILE A 215 23.02 -8.01 16.39
N ASP A 216 22.45 -8.54 17.48
CA ASP A 216 22.16 -9.97 17.63
C ASP A 216 21.22 -10.48 16.54
N LEU A 217 20.21 -9.69 16.16
CA LEU A 217 19.31 -10.01 15.05
C LEU A 217 20.07 -10.07 13.71
N ILE A 218 20.99 -9.15 13.46
CA ILE A 218 21.84 -9.12 12.25
C ILE A 218 22.83 -10.29 12.24
N LEU A 219 23.41 -10.61 13.40
CA LEU A 219 24.33 -11.72 13.59
C LEU A 219 23.63 -13.07 13.45
N SER A 220 22.35 -13.14 13.83
CA SER A 220 21.50 -14.30 13.60
C SER A 220 21.25 -14.50 12.11
N SER A 221 21.13 -15.76 11.67
CA SER A 221 20.74 -16.03 10.28
C SER A 221 19.34 -15.51 9.97
N SER A 222 18.48 -15.38 10.99
CA SER A 222 17.05 -15.01 10.85
C SER A 222 16.82 -13.79 9.97
N PHE A 223 17.59 -12.71 10.12
CA PHE A 223 17.39 -11.50 9.30
C PHE A 223 17.80 -11.71 7.83
N ILE A 224 18.91 -12.43 7.61
CA ILE A 224 19.39 -12.76 6.26
C ILE A 224 18.46 -13.78 5.59
N ASP A 225 17.90 -14.70 6.37
CA ASP A 225 16.92 -15.67 5.92
C ASP A 225 15.62 -14.97 5.49
N GLN A 226 15.17 -13.96 6.25
CA GLN A 226 14.03 -13.10 5.87
C GLN A 226 14.29 -12.33 4.56
N LEU A 227 15.48 -11.77 4.37
CA LEU A 227 15.86 -11.13 3.11
C LEU A 227 15.83 -12.11 1.92
N SER A 228 16.29 -13.34 2.15
CA SER A 228 16.32 -14.40 1.14
C SER A 228 14.92 -14.90 0.77
N GLU A 229 14.04 -15.06 1.77
CA GLU A 229 12.62 -15.38 1.57
C GLU A 229 11.94 -14.27 0.75
N LEU A 230 12.15 -13.01 1.14
CA LEU A 230 11.53 -11.86 0.47
C LEU A 230 11.98 -11.72 -0.98
N LYS A 231 13.27 -11.98 -1.26
CA LYS A 231 13.79 -12.05 -2.63
C LYS A 231 13.06 -13.11 -3.45
N THR A 232 12.82 -14.27 -2.86
CA THR A 232 12.10 -15.37 -3.52
C THR A 232 10.65 -14.99 -3.79
N ASP A 233 9.96 -14.38 -2.83
CA ASP A 233 8.59 -13.88 -2.99
C ASP A 233 8.50 -12.84 -4.13
N ILE A 234 9.47 -11.93 -4.22
CA ILE A 234 9.51 -10.92 -5.29
C ILE A 234 9.72 -11.58 -6.66
N VAL A 235 10.63 -12.55 -6.76
CA VAL A 235 10.85 -13.29 -8.02
C VAL A 235 9.58 -14.03 -8.43
N ASN A 236 8.95 -14.73 -7.50
CA ASN A 236 7.68 -15.41 -7.77
C ASN A 236 6.59 -14.43 -8.23
N GLU A 237 6.49 -13.24 -7.63
CA GLU A 237 5.53 -12.23 -8.06
C GLU A 237 5.85 -11.70 -9.46
N ILE A 238 7.13 -11.42 -9.76
CA ILE A 238 7.57 -11.01 -11.10
C ILE A 238 7.23 -12.09 -12.14
N ASP A 239 7.51 -13.35 -11.83
CA ASP A 239 7.26 -14.49 -12.71
C ASP A 239 5.76 -14.67 -12.92
N ASN A 240 4.94 -14.60 -11.87
CA ASN A 240 3.49 -14.65 -11.95
C ASN A 240 2.92 -13.56 -12.86
N ILE A 241 3.41 -12.32 -12.73
CA ILE A 241 2.97 -11.20 -13.59
C ILE A 241 3.44 -11.39 -15.05
N SER A 242 4.61 -12.00 -15.23
CA SER A 242 5.22 -12.19 -16.56
C SER A 242 4.65 -13.40 -17.31
N SER A 243 4.25 -14.46 -16.60
CA SER A 243 3.71 -15.71 -17.16
C SER A 243 2.29 -15.57 -17.67
N ASP A 244 1.51 -14.60 -17.19
CA ASP A 244 0.17 -14.26 -17.72
C ASP A 244 0.21 -13.64 -19.14
N LYS A 245 1.35 -13.73 -19.84
CA LYS A 245 1.53 -13.35 -21.25
C LYS A 245 1.39 -14.52 -22.23
N VAL A 246 1.07 -15.73 -21.78
CA VAL A 246 0.86 -16.93 -22.63
C VAL A 246 -0.59 -17.38 -22.55
#